data_AF-A0A0A1U8W2-F1
#
_entry.id   AF-A0A0A1U8W2-F1
#
_cell.length_a   1.000
_cell.length_b   1.000
_cell.length_c   1.000
_cell.angle_alpha   90.00
_cell.angle_beta   90.00
_cell.angle_gamma   90.00
#
_symmetry.space_group_name_H-M   'P 1'
#
loop_
_entity.id
_entity.type
_entity.pdbx_description
1 polymer ?
#
loop_
_entity_poly.entity_id
_entity_poly.type
_entity_poly.pdbx_seq_one_letter_code
_entity_poly.pdbx_strand_id
1 'polypeptide(L)'
;MQEGNYGLSATISMKRSRNQQIDEVLSTSFSDLDTLTQNAERLEVIAEKFQSHTTEGKENKEYQKMLIELGIASPVSRTDSGKNFIANLMFEIDTFTHEYFLKQGESAILLTDLYSIYNRARGDVVSPREMKDACDLLNSNGRFIGMMNINKSLIVHDREFNLNNFQVAVLQTLQQTKRITCLQIAQHYGIQFVIIKTLMEQLERNEVICRDESEQGTAFYENMFQPYVLHYIN
;
A
#
# COMPACT_ATOMS: atom_id res chain seq x y z
N MET A 1 48.63 63.54 -36.04
CA MET A 1 47.37 62.84 -36.39
C MET A 1 47.72 61.46 -36.90
N GLN A 2 47.50 60.43 -36.09
CA GLN A 2 46.91 59.15 -36.48
C GLN A 2 46.82 58.28 -35.23
N GLU A 3 45.63 58.29 -34.65
CA GLU A 3 45.19 57.38 -33.60
C GLU A 3 44.91 55.99 -34.19
N GLY A 4 44.98 54.98 -33.32
CA GLY A 4 43.92 53.96 -33.28
C GLY A 4 44.20 52.64 -34.00
N ASN A 5 45.00 51.75 -33.40
CA ASN A 5 44.71 50.30 -33.52
C ASN A 5 45.28 49.40 -32.40
N TYR A 6 45.57 49.94 -31.21
CA TYR A 6 46.19 49.15 -30.13
C TYR A 6 45.17 48.51 -29.17
N GLY A 7 43.86 48.78 -29.30
CA GLY A 7 42.83 48.21 -28.43
C GLY A 7 42.20 46.91 -28.94
N LEU A 8 41.99 46.77 -30.26
CA LEU A 8 41.26 45.63 -30.83
C LEU A 8 42.10 44.35 -30.83
N SER A 9 43.41 44.46 -31.10
CA SER A 9 44.31 43.29 -31.15
C SER A 9 44.50 42.63 -29.78
N ALA A 10 44.61 43.43 -28.71
CA ALA A 10 44.68 42.94 -27.33
C ALA A 10 43.35 42.30 -26.89
N THR A 11 42.22 42.83 -27.34
CA THR A 11 40.89 42.27 -27.00
C THR A 11 40.66 40.94 -27.73
N ILE A 12 41.12 40.81 -28.98
CA ILE A 12 40.99 39.57 -29.78
C ILE A 12 41.92 38.47 -29.25
N SER A 13 43.16 38.80 -28.88
CA SER A 13 44.08 37.81 -28.27
C SER A 13 43.55 37.32 -26.93
N MET A 14 43.04 38.23 -26.10
CA MET A 14 42.46 37.89 -24.79
C MET A 14 41.18 37.03 -24.92
N LYS A 15 40.35 37.27 -25.95
CA LYS A 15 39.16 36.44 -26.23
C LYS A 15 39.52 35.05 -26.74
N ARG A 16 40.58 34.92 -27.56
CA ARG A 16 41.10 33.60 -28.00
C ARG A 16 41.68 32.80 -26.85
N SER A 17 42.49 33.42 -25.98
CA SER A 17 43.04 32.74 -24.80
C SER A 17 41.95 32.31 -23.83
N ARG A 18 40.89 33.11 -23.66
CA ARG A 18 39.74 32.75 -22.83
C ARG A 18 38.94 31.60 -23.43
N ASN A 19 38.72 31.59 -24.74
CA ASN A 19 38.04 30.46 -25.40
C ASN A 19 38.87 29.18 -25.34
N GLN A 20 40.19 29.25 -25.49
CA GLN A 20 41.08 28.09 -25.32
C GLN A 20 41.05 27.53 -23.89
N GLN A 21 41.02 28.41 -22.88
CA GLN A 21 40.85 27.99 -21.49
C GLN A 21 39.46 27.39 -21.23
N ILE A 22 38.41 27.92 -21.86
CA ILE A 22 37.06 27.33 -21.77
C ILE A 22 37.02 25.98 -22.46
N ASP A 23 37.67 25.80 -23.61
CA ASP A 23 37.75 24.52 -24.33
C ASP A 23 38.59 23.49 -23.56
N GLU A 24 39.70 23.90 -22.94
CA GLU A 24 40.47 23.04 -22.03
C GLU A 24 39.65 22.64 -20.81
N VAL A 25 39.00 23.59 -20.14
CA VAL A 25 38.13 23.32 -18.97
C VAL A 25 36.96 22.43 -19.35
N LEU A 26 36.31 22.65 -20.50
CA LEU A 26 35.26 21.79 -21.03
C LEU A 26 35.79 20.39 -21.33
N SER A 27 36.96 20.25 -21.96
CA SER A 27 37.56 18.95 -22.25
C SER A 27 37.93 18.17 -20.98
N THR A 28 38.42 18.84 -19.93
CA THR A 28 38.65 18.24 -18.62
C THR A 28 37.35 17.94 -17.86
N SER A 29 36.28 18.70 -18.10
CA SER A 29 34.95 18.39 -17.52
C SER A 29 34.25 17.22 -18.24
N PHE A 30 34.60 16.89 -19.49
CA PHE A 30 34.12 15.67 -20.14
C PHE A 30 34.86 14.41 -19.67
N SER A 31 36.12 14.50 -19.21
CA SER A 31 36.78 13.35 -18.58
C SER A 31 36.14 12.96 -17.24
N ASP A 32 35.52 13.93 -16.55
CA ASP A 32 34.76 13.65 -15.33
C ASP A 32 33.40 13.00 -15.61
N LEU A 33 32.82 13.16 -16.81
CA LEU A 33 31.60 12.44 -17.20
C LEU A 33 31.85 10.95 -17.40
N ASP A 34 33.00 10.56 -17.93
CA ASP A 34 33.40 9.14 -18.02
C ASP A 34 33.66 8.54 -16.63
N THR A 35 34.16 9.33 -15.67
CA THR A 35 34.24 8.87 -14.28
C THR A 35 32.87 8.80 -13.61
N LEU A 36 31.92 9.66 -14.00
CA LEU A 36 30.56 9.64 -13.49
C LEU A 36 29.76 8.44 -14.04
N THR A 37 29.91 8.09 -15.32
CA THR A 37 29.31 6.89 -15.92
C THR A 37 29.93 5.62 -15.34
N GLN A 38 31.24 5.58 -15.15
CA GLN A 38 31.92 4.45 -14.53
C GLN A 38 31.56 4.29 -13.04
N ASN A 39 31.25 5.39 -12.35
CA ASN A 39 30.67 5.35 -11.00
C ASN A 39 29.19 4.97 -11.01
N ALA A 40 28.43 5.34 -12.04
CA ALA A 40 27.04 4.91 -12.21
C ALA A 40 26.92 3.40 -12.46
N GLU A 41 27.79 2.82 -13.30
CA GLU A 41 27.89 1.36 -13.50
C GLU A 41 28.27 0.64 -12.21
N ARG A 42 29.18 1.21 -11.42
CA ARG A 42 29.53 0.66 -10.09
C ARG A 42 28.38 0.80 -9.10
N LEU A 43 27.62 1.90 -9.14
CA LEU A 43 26.43 2.09 -8.32
C LEU A 43 25.30 1.13 -8.72
N GLU A 44 25.19 0.76 -10.00
CA GLU A 44 24.24 -0.25 -10.49
C GLU A 44 24.61 -1.65 -9.98
N VAL A 45 25.88 -2.05 -10.08
CA VAL A 45 26.38 -3.31 -9.51
C VAL A 45 26.27 -3.32 -7.98
N ILE A 46 26.50 -2.18 -7.32
CA ILE A 46 26.30 -2.03 -5.88
C ILE A 46 24.80 -2.10 -5.56
N ALA A 47 23.91 -1.48 -6.33
CA ALA A 47 22.46 -1.56 -6.14
C ALA A 47 21.93 -2.98 -6.32
N GLU A 48 22.40 -3.73 -7.31
CA GLU A 48 22.10 -5.16 -7.50
C GLU A 48 22.60 -6.02 -6.33
N LYS A 49 23.82 -5.73 -5.83
CA LYS A 49 24.39 -6.39 -4.65
C LYS A 49 23.70 -5.99 -3.35
N PHE A 50 23.18 -4.77 -3.24
CA PHE A 50 22.41 -4.31 -2.09
C PHE A 50 20.99 -4.87 -2.12
N GLN A 51 20.32 -4.94 -3.28
CA GLN A 51 19.03 -5.64 -3.44
C GLN A 51 19.11 -7.12 -3.08
N SER A 52 20.28 -7.74 -3.22
CA SER A 52 20.51 -9.13 -2.82
C SER A 52 20.94 -9.30 -1.35
N HIS A 53 21.47 -8.26 -0.69
CA HIS A 53 21.98 -8.31 0.68
C HIS A 53 21.13 -7.59 1.74
N THR A 54 20.14 -6.78 1.36
CA THR A 54 19.10 -6.34 2.30
C THR A 54 18.23 -7.54 2.66
N THR A 55 18.08 -7.82 3.95
CA THR A 55 17.12 -8.80 4.51
C THR A 55 15.65 -8.55 4.09
N GLU A 56 15.38 -7.44 3.40
CA GLU A 56 14.14 -7.09 2.70
C GLU A 56 13.92 -7.85 1.37
N GLY A 57 14.90 -8.64 0.90
CA GLY A 57 14.92 -9.20 -0.45
C GLY A 57 14.24 -10.55 -0.69
N LYS A 58 13.63 -11.21 0.31
CA LYS A 58 12.91 -12.50 0.08
C LYS A 58 11.41 -12.31 -0.10
N GLU A 59 10.75 -11.74 0.91
CA GLU A 59 9.30 -11.44 0.86
C GLU A 59 8.99 -10.48 -0.29
N ASN A 60 9.82 -9.44 -0.48
CA ASN A 60 9.62 -8.49 -1.57
C ASN A 60 9.74 -9.15 -2.96
N LYS A 61 10.63 -10.14 -3.10
CA LYS A 61 10.72 -10.95 -4.33
C LYS A 61 9.52 -11.88 -4.50
N GLU A 62 8.90 -12.36 -3.43
CA GLU A 62 7.68 -13.18 -3.53
C GLU A 62 6.48 -12.35 -3.99
N TYR A 63 6.29 -11.16 -3.44
CA TYR A 63 5.22 -10.26 -3.89
C TYR A 63 5.46 -9.72 -5.31
N GLN A 64 6.72 -9.47 -5.69
CA GLN A 64 7.09 -9.12 -7.07
C GLN A 64 6.82 -10.28 -8.05
N LYS A 65 7.19 -11.51 -7.69
CA LYS A 65 6.89 -12.71 -8.49
C LYS A 65 5.38 -12.88 -8.68
N MET A 66 4.59 -12.59 -7.66
CA MET A 66 3.14 -12.64 -7.74
C MET A 66 2.58 -11.68 -8.78
N LEU A 67 3.03 -10.42 -8.84
CA LEU A 67 2.62 -9.49 -9.91
C LEU A 67 2.99 -10.01 -11.31
N ILE A 68 4.18 -10.62 -11.43
CA ILE A 68 4.64 -11.23 -12.69
C ILE A 68 3.75 -12.42 -13.08
N GLU A 69 3.41 -13.29 -12.13
CA GLU A 69 2.52 -14.45 -12.33
C GLU A 69 1.11 -14.02 -12.77
N LEU A 70 0.63 -12.86 -12.30
CA LEU A 70 -0.66 -12.28 -12.68
C LEU A 70 -0.65 -11.62 -14.06
N GLY A 71 0.47 -11.66 -14.78
CA GLY A 71 0.59 -11.06 -16.10
C GLY A 71 0.61 -9.53 -16.07
N ILE A 72 0.80 -8.92 -14.91
CA ILE A 72 1.00 -7.47 -14.76
C ILE A 72 2.47 -7.19 -15.10
N ALA A 73 2.81 -7.30 -16.39
CA ALA A 73 4.17 -7.11 -16.90
C ALA A 73 4.64 -5.64 -16.78
N SER A 74 3.71 -4.70 -16.67
CA SER A 74 3.97 -3.29 -16.36
C SER A 74 2.82 -2.79 -15.49
N PRO A 75 3.08 -2.51 -14.20
CA PRO A 75 2.08 -1.94 -13.32
C PRO A 75 1.45 -0.68 -13.92
N VAL A 76 0.16 -0.44 -13.67
CA VAL A 76 -0.54 0.76 -14.18
C VAL A 76 0.25 2.02 -13.81
N SER A 77 0.75 2.70 -14.84
CA SER A 77 1.58 3.90 -14.76
C SER A 77 0.73 5.17 -14.98
N ARG A 78 1.17 6.29 -14.38
CA ARG A 78 0.51 7.59 -14.58
C ARG A 78 0.67 8.10 -16.01
N THR A 79 1.79 7.78 -16.66
CA THR A 79 2.13 8.23 -18.02
C THR A 79 1.22 7.59 -19.06
N ASP A 80 0.84 6.33 -18.87
CA ASP A 80 0.13 5.57 -19.89
C ASP A 80 -1.39 5.63 -19.70
N SER A 81 -1.86 5.75 -18.45
CA SER A 81 -3.31 5.71 -18.13
C SER A 81 -3.98 7.08 -18.02
N GLY A 82 -3.22 8.17 -17.88
CA GLY A 82 -3.76 9.54 -17.83
C GLY A 82 -4.96 9.69 -16.88
N LYS A 83 -6.13 10.06 -17.43
CA LYS A 83 -7.37 10.28 -16.65
C LYS A 83 -7.99 9.01 -16.06
N ASN A 84 -7.69 7.84 -16.63
CA ASN A 84 -8.25 6.56 -16.18
C ASN A 84 -7.35 5.83 -15.17
N PHE A 85 -6.27 6.48 -14.73
CA PHE A 85 -5.28 5.90 -13.82
C PHE A 85 -5.91 5.26 -12.57
N ILE A 86 -6.80 5.98 -11.88
CA ILE A 86 -7.44 5.46 -10.65
C ILE A 86 -8.34 4.25 -10.91
N ALA A 87 -9.08 4.24 -12.04
CA ALA A 87 -9.93 3.12 -12.39
C ALA A 87 -9.11 1.87 -12.75
N ASN A 88 -8.05 2.05 -13.53
CA ASN A 88 -7.14 0.95 -13.88
C ASN A 88 -6.39 0.43 -12.64
N LEU A 89 -5.95 1.33 -11.77
CA LEU A 89 -5.32 1.01 -10.50
C LEU A 89 -6.25 0.18 -9.60
N MET A 90 -7.55 0.50 -9.58
CA MET A 90 -8.54 -0.28 -8.84
C MET A 90 -8.61 -1.73 -9.32
N PHE A 91 -8.68 -1.98 -10.63
CA PHE A 91 -8.71 -3.36 -11.16
C PHE A 91 -7.43 -4.14 -10.87
N GLU A 92 -6.28 -3.47 -10.89
CA GLU A 92 -5.01 -4.08 -10.50
C GLU A 92 -5.01 -4.44 -9.01
N ILE A 93 -5.44 -3.52 -8.13
CA ILE A 93 -5.56 -3.76 -6.69
C ILE A 93 -6.57 -4.90 -6.41
N ASP A 94 -7.71 -4.94 -7.11
CA ASP A 94 -8.73 -6.00 -6.98
C ASP A 94 -8.13 -7.38 -7.26
N THR A 95 -7.40 -7.51 -8.37
CA THR A 95 -6.77 -8.77 -8.78
C THR A 95 -5.61 -9.15 -7.87
N PHE A 96 -4.71 -8.21 -7.58
CA PHE A 96 -3.56 -8.44 -6.70
C PHE A 96 -4.00 -8.87 -5.30
N THR A 97 -4.98 -8.17 -4.70
CA THR A 97 -5.39 -8.45 -3.32
C THR A 97 -6.12 -9.78 -3.21
N HIS A 98 -6.95 -10.14 -4.19
CA HIS A 98 -7.61 -11.45 -4.21
C HIS A 98 -6.59 -12.60 -4.20
N GLU A 99 -5.55 -12.48 -5.01
CA GLU A 99 -4.50 -13.49 -5.08
C GLU A 99 -3.63 -13.50 -3.81
N TYR A 100 -3.49 -12.34 -3.15
CA TYR A 100 -2.80 -12.23 -1.88
C TYR A 100 -3.57 -12.99 -0.80
N PHE A 101 -4.90 -12.81 -0.76
CA PHE A 101 -5.80 -13.55 0.12
C PHE A 101 -5.71 -15.07 -0.11
N LEU A 102 -5.73 -15.53 -1.36
CA LEU A 102 -5.60 -16.95 -1.69
C LEU A 102 -4.25 -17.53 -1.22
N LYS A 103 -3.15 -16.80 -1.41
CA LYS A 103 -1.81 -17.26 -1.03
C LYS A 103 -1.59 -17.28 0.49
N GLN A 104 -2.09 -16.27 1.21
CA GLN A 104 -1.91 -16.16 2.65
C GLN A 104 -2.98 -16.90 3.46
N GLY A 105 -4.09 -17.29 2.82
CA GLY A 105 -5.25 -17.83 3.52
C GLY A 105 -5.97 -16.79 4.39
N GLU A 106 -5.85 -15.52 4.03
CA GLU A 106 -6.52 -14.40 4.71
C GLU A 106 -7.77 -14.00 3.92
N SER A 107 -8.75 -13.35 4.56
CA SER A 107 -9.95 -12.83 3.86
C SER A 107 -10.21 -11.34 4.08
N ALA A 108 -9.38 -10.68 4.89
CA ALA A 108 -9.45 -9.25 5.14
C ALA A 108 -8.11 -8.70 5.57
N ILE A 109 -7.86 -7.45 5.19
CA ILE A 109 -6.64 -6.69 5.52
C ILE A 109 -6.96 -5.21 5.74
N LEU A 110 -6.19 -4.54 6.59
CA LEU A 110 -6.26 -3.09 6.73
C LEU A 110 -5.72 -2.41 5.46
N LEU A 111 -6.36 -1.32 5.03
CA LEU A 111 -5.90 -0.56 3.86
C LEU A 111 -4.44 -0.07 4.01
N THR A 112 -4.01 0.24 5.23
CA THR A 112 -2.63 0.65 5.54
C THR A 112 -1.61 -0.47 5.30
N ASP A 113 -1.99 -1.69 5.60
CA ASP A 113 -1.12 -2.86 5.44
C ASP A 113 -1.08 -3.25 3.97
N LEU A 114 -2.23 -3.27 3.30
CA LEU A 114 -2.33 -3.46 1.86
C LEU A 114 -1.48 -2.44 1.09
N TYR A 115 -1.52 -1.16 1.49
CA TYR A 115 -0.67 -0.12 0.92
C TYR A 115 0.81 -0.46 0.98
N SER A 116 1.24 -0.95 2.14
CA SER A 116 2.65 -1.30 2.36
C SER A 116 3.06 -2.51 1.52
N ILE A 117 2.22 -3.55 1.48
CA ILE A 117 2.47 -4.79 0.71
C ILE A 117 2.46 -4.51 -0.79
N TYR A 118 1.45 -3.79 -1.27
CA TYR A 118 1.28 -3.47 -2.67
C TYR A 118 2.44 -2.63 -3.21
N ASN A 119 2.82 -1.55 -2.52
CA ASN A 119 3.94 -0.71 -2.97
C ASN A 119 5.30 -1.41 -2.89
N ARG A 120 5.49 -2.35 -1.97
CA ARG A 120 6.69 -3.21 -1.97
C ARG A 120 6.74 -4.04 -3.26
N ALA A 121 5.62 -4.64 -3.64
CA ALA A 121 5.51 -5.49 -4.83
C ALA A 121 5.74 -4.72 -6.14
N ARG A 122 5.28 -3.47 -6.24
CA ARG A 122 5.04 -2.79 -7.52
C ARG A 122 6.24 -2.05 -8.12
N GLY A 123 7.30 -1.80 -7.36
CA GLY A 123 8.47 -1.03 -7.81
C GLY A 123 8.21 0.49 -7.97
N ASP A 124 7.10 0.87 -8.59
CA ASP A 124 6.60 2.25 -8.69
C ASP A 124 5.61 2.59 -7.57
N VAL A 125 5.84 3.71 -6.88
CA VAL A 125 5.09 4.10 -5.68
C VAL A 125 3.75 4.75 -6.02
N VAL A 126 2.69 4.14 -5.51
CA VAL A 126 1.34 4.72 -5.40
C VAL A 126 1.24 5.51 -4.12
N SER A 127 0.66 6.71 -4.17
CA SER A 127 0.44 7.52 -2.98
C SER A 127 -0.74 6.99 -2.14
N PRO A 128 -0.80 7.26 -0.82
CA PRO A 128 -1.91 6.83 0.02
C PRO A 128 -3.28 7.32 -0.48
N ARG A 129 -3.31 8.53 -1.07
CA ARG A 129 -4.53 9.12 -1.62
C ARG A 129 -5.02 8.37 -2.84
N GLU A 130 -4.13 8.08 -3.79
CA GLU A 130 -4.50 7.34 -5.00
C GLU A 130 -4.96 5.92 -4.67
N MET A 131 -4.31 5.25 -3.72
CA MET A 131 -4.76 3.94 -3.27
C MET A 131 -6.15 4.00 -2.64
N LYS A 132 -6.40 4.98 -1.76
CA LYS A 132 -7.72 5.18 -1.16
C LYS A 132 -8.77 5.48 -2.22
N ASP A 133 -8.49 6.38 -3.16
CA ASP A 133 -9.42 6.77 -4.24
C ASP A 133 -9.71 5.57 -5.17
N ALA A 134 -8.72 4.69 -5.41
CA ALA A 134 -8.93 3.45 -6.15
C ALA A 134 -9.77 2.43 -5.35
N CYS A 135 -9.48 2.26 -4.05
CA CYS A 135 -10.21 1.34 -3.19
C CYS A 135 -11.67 1.77 -2.95
N ASP A 136 -11.98 3.07 -2.96
CA ASP A 136 -13.36 3.57 -2.90
C ASP A 136 -14.22 3.04 -4.07
N LEU A 137 -13.62 2.75 -5.22
CA LEU A 137 -14.32 2.24 -6.40
C LEU A 137 -14.60 0.73 -6.33
N LEU A 138 -13.97 -0.02 -5.40
CA LEU A 138 -14.08 -1.49 -5.32
C LEU A 138 -15.50 -1.97 -5.06
N ASN A 139 -16.26 -1.27 -4.21
CA ASN A 139 -17.62 -1.71 -3.88
C ASN A 139 -18.54 -1.73 -5.10
N SER A 140 -18.40 -0.74 -5.98
CA SER A 140 -19.21 -0.60 -7.19
C SER A 140 -18.66 -1.39 -8.37
N ASN A 141 -17.34 -1.47 -8.51
CA ASN A 141 -16.70 -1.95 -9.75
C ASN A 141 -15.74 -3.12 -9.57
N GLY A 142 -15.30 -3.41 -8.33
CA GLY A 142 -14.38 -4.50 -8.03
C GLY A 142 -15.07 -5.86 -8.15
N ARG A 143 -14.36 -6.86 -8.67
CA ARG A 143 -14.89 -8.18 -8.97
C ARG A 143 -14.77 -9.13 -7.79
N PHE A 144 -13.64 -9.09 -7.07
CA PHE A 144 -13.30 -10.09 -6.06
C PHE A 144 -13.35 -9.52 -4.65
N ILE A 145 -12.87 -8.30 -4.47
CA ILE A 145 -12.77 -7.66 -3.16
C ILE A 145 -13.73 -6.48 -3.03
N GLY A 146 -14.00 -6.09 -1.79
CA GLY A 146 -14.71 -4.88 -1.40
C GLY A 146 -13.95 -4.10 -0.34
N MET A 147 -14.45 -2.92 0.00
CA MET A 147 -13.93 -2.11 1.09
C MET A 147 -15.05 -1.67 2.03
N MET A 148 -14.87 -1.92 3.32
CA MET A 148 -15.77 -1.44 4.37
C MET A 148 -15.08 -0.39 5.25
N ASN A 149 -15.87 0.56 5.73
CA ASN A 149 -15.45 1.54 6.71
C ASN A 149 -16.18 1.26 8.03
N ILE A 150 -15.47 0.66 8.98
CA ILE A 150 -16.02 0.24 10.26
C ILE A 150 -15.23 0.91 11.37
N ASN A 151 -15.90 1.66 12.25
CA ASN A 151 -15.27 2.40 13.34
C ASN A 151 -14.05 3.26 12.92
N LYS A 152 -14.12 3.88 11.71
CA LYS A 152 -13.05 4.67 11.08
C LYS A 152 -11.86 3.85 10.55
N SER A 153 -11.93 2.53 10.63
CA SER A 153 -10.96 1.62 10.01
C SER A 153 -11.42 1.28 8.59
N LEU A 154 -10.52 1.49 7.62
CA LEU A 154 -10.72 1.06 6.24
C LEU A 154 -10.20 -0.36 6.09
N ILE A 155 -11.11 -1.30 5.85
CA ILE A 155 -10.81 -2.73 5.76
C ILE A 155 -11.14 -3.18 4.35
N VAL A 156 -10.15 -3.71 3.65
CA VAL A 156 -10.33 -4.36 2.35
C VAL A 156 -10.56 -5.83 2.62
N HIS A 157 -11.59 -6.40 2.00
CA HIS A 157 -12.03 -7.76 2.31
C HIS A 157 -12.45 -8.51 1.05
N ASP A 158 -12.36 -9.83 1.09
CA ASP A 158 -12.97 -10.69 0.09
C ASP A 158 -14.50 -10.48 0.11
N ARG A 159 -15.17 -10.48 -1.04
CA ARG A 159 -16.62 -10.27 -1.11
C ARG A 159 -17.41 -11.33 -0.32
N GLU A 160 -16.89 -12.54 -0.17
CA GLU A 160 -17.49 -13.57 0.68
C GLU A 160 -17.37 -13.23 2.17
N PHE A 161 -16.32 -12.50 2.57
CA PHE A 161 -16.07 -12.03 3.94
C PHE A 161 -16.57 -10.59 4.14
N ASN A 162 -17.89 -10.39 4.10
CA ASN A 162 -18.51 -9.10 4.43
C ASN A 162 -19.12 -9.09 5.85
N LEU A 163 -19.49 -7.91 6.36
CA LEU A 163 -20.02 -7.75 7.72
C LEU A 163 -21.25 -8.62 8.02
N ASN A 164 -22.15 -8.79 7.05
CA ASN A 164 -23.37 -9.59 7.26
C ASN A 164 -23.03 -11.07 7.41
N ASN A 165 -22.16 -11.60 6.55
CA ASN A 165 -21.72 -12.99 6.63
C ASN A 165 -20.93 -13.24 7.92
N PHE A 166 -20.07 -12.28 8.30
CA PHE A 166 -19.34 -12.33 9.57
C PHE A 166 -20.29 -12.37 10.78
N GLN A 167 -21.32 -11.52 10.79
CA GLN A 167 -22.34 -11.51 11.85
C GLN A 167 -23.04 -12.87 11.97
N VAL A 168 -23.48 -13.45 10.85
CA VAL A 168 -24.15 -14.76 10.84
C VAL A 168 -23.22 -15.84 11.42
N ALA A 169 -21.96 -15.85 11.01
CA ALA A 169 -21.01 -16.84 11.48
C ALA A 169 -20.67 -16.69 12.97
N VAL A 170 -20.56 -15.45 13.46
CA VAL A 170 -20.40 -15.14 14.90
C VAL A 170 -21.58 -15.67 15.71
N LEU A 171 -22.81 -15.40 15.27
CA LEU A 171 -24.02 -15.88 15.96
C LEU A 171 -24.12 -17.41 15.96
N GLN A 172 -23.81 -18.07 14.84
CA GLN A 172 -23.75 -19.53 14.77
C GLN A 172 -22.71 -20.11 15.74
N THR A 173 -21.53 -19.48 15.82
CA THR A 173 -20.48 -19.89 16.77
C THR A 173 -20.93 -19.71 18.22
N LEU A 174 -21.62 -18.60 18.52
CA LEU A 174 -22.18 -18.33 19.85
C LEU A 174 -23.28 -19.33 20.24
N GLN A 175 -24.09 -19.79 19.30
CA GLN A 175 -25.09 -20.83 19.58
C GLN A 175 -24.45 -22.12 20.09
N GLN A 176 -23.27 -22.48 19.55
CA GLN A 176 -22.54 -23.69 19.89
C GLN A 176 -21.68 -23.53 21.15
N THR A 177 -20.94 -22.43 21.25
CA THR A 177 -19.90 -22.22 22.30
C THR A 177 -20.38 -21.41 23.49
N LYS A 178 -21.51 -20.69 23.34
CA LYS A 178 -22.09 -19.71 24.27
C LYS A 178 -21.22 -18.47 24.54
N ARG A 179 -19.91 -18.54 24.34
CA ARG A 179 -18.94 -17.49 24.63
C ARG A 179 -17.83 -17.54 23.61
N ILE A 180 -17.46 -16.37 23.06
CA ILE A 180 -16.30 -16.24 22.18
C ILE A 180 -15.44 -15.03 22.55
N THR A 181 -14.17 -15.07 22.16
CA THR A 181 -13.21 -13.95 22.29
C THR A 181 -12.72 -13.54 20.91
N CYS A 182 -12.27 -12.28 20.76
CA CYS A 182 -11.69 -11.82 19.50
C CYS A 182 -10.48 -12.67 19.06
N LEU A 183 -9.68 -13.15 20.00
CA LEU A 183 -8.50 -13.97 19.69
C LEU A 183 -8.90 -15.32 19.07
N GLN A 184 -9.92 -15.98 19.62
CA GLN A 184 -10.42 -17.25 19.08
C GLN A 184 -10.94 -17.09 17.64
N ILE A 185 -11.69 -16.03 17.38
CA ILE A 185 -12.20 -15.72 16.04
C ILE A 185 -11.05 -15.42 15.08
N ALA A 186 -10.10 -14.57 15.50
CA ALA A 186 -8.92 -14.23 14.69
C ALA A 186 -8.12 -15.47 14.29
N GLN A 187 -7.88 -16.38 15.23
CA GLN A 187 -7.18 -17.65 14.98
C GLN A 187 -7.98 -18.59 14.08
N HIS A 188 -9.31 -18.63 14.23
CA HIS A 188 -10.17 -19.49 13.43
C HIS A 188 -10.22 -19.05 11.96
N TYR A 189 -10.33 -17.75 11.70
CA TYR A 189 -10.44 -17.19 10.35
C TYR A 189 -9.10 -16.85 9.71
N GLY A 190 -7.99 -16.91 10.44
CA GLY A 190 -6.69 -16.43 9.92
C GLY A 190 -6.71 -14.92 9.63
N ILE A 191 -7.45 -14.14 10.42
CA ILE A 191 -7.60 -12.69 10.20
C ILE A 191 -6.93 -11.94 11.34
N GLN A 192 -6.32 -10.79 11.01
CA GLN A 192 -5.68 -9.92 11.99
C GLN A 192 -6.62 -9.56 13.15
N PHE A 193 -6.11 -9.69 14.38
CA PHE A 193 -6.87 -9.42 15.61
C PHE A 193 -7.52 -8.02 15.63
N VAL A 194 -6.83 -7.00 15.10
CA VAL A 194 -7.32 -5.61 15.06
C VAL A 194 -8.60 -5.50 14.22
N ILE A 195 -8.67 -6.22 13.09
CA ILE A 195 -9.85 -6.27 12.22
C ILE A 195 -11.00 -6.94 12.97
N ILE A 196 -10.76 -8.12 13.56
CA ILE A 196 -11.78 -8.85 14.31
C ILE A 196 -12.32 -8.02 15.49
N LYS A 197 -11.44 -7.36 16.25
CA LYS A 197 -11.84 -6.47 17.34
C LYS A 197 -12.75 -5.35 16.83
N THR A 198 -12.38 -4.72 15.72
CA THR A 198 -13.17 -3.66 15.07
C THR A 198 -14.56 -4.16 14.64
N LEU A 199 -14.63 -5.35 14.05
CA LEU A 199 -15.90 -5.95 13.61
C LEU A 199 -16.78 -6.35 14.80
N MET A 200 -16.21 -6.95 15.85
CA MET A 200 -16.95 -7.33 17.05
C MET A 200 -17.50 -6.09 17.78
N GLU A 201 -16.72 -5.01 17.89
CA GLU A 201 -17.20 -3.73 18.41
C GLU A 201 -18.35 -3.15 17.58
N GLN A 202 -18.34 -3.35 16.26
CA GLN A 202 -19.47 -2.95 15.40
C GLN A 202 -20.72 -3.79 15.65
N LEU A 203 -20.57 -5.11 15.81
CA LEU A 203 -21.70 -6.00 16.13
C LEU A 203 -22.32 -5.64 17.49
N GLU A 204 -21.48 -5.30 18.47
CA GLU A 204 -21.92 -4.82 19.78
C GLU A 204 -22.67 -3.49 19.68
N ARG A 205 -22.15 -2.51 18.91
CA ARG A 205 -22.84 -1.23 18.64
C ARG A 205 -24.18 -1.42 17.93
N ASN A 206 -24.29 -2.46 17.12
CA ASN A 206 -25.52 -2.86 16.45
C ASN A 206 -26.44 -3.69 17.36
N GLU A 207 -26.11 -3.83 18.65
CA GLU A 207 -26.87 -4.57 19.65
C GLU A 207 -27.06 -6.07 19.33
N VAL A 208 -26.20 -6.64 18.47
CA VAL A 208 -26.27 -8.05 18.07
C VAL A 208 -25.65 -8.96 19.12
N ILE A 209 -24.57 -8.48 19.73
CA ILE A 209 -23.81 -9.18 20.77
C ILE A 209 -23.64 -8.25 21.96
N CYS A 210 -23.39 -8.83 23.13
CA CYS A 210 -23.01 -8.08 24.32
C CYS A 210 -21.62 -8.53 24.80
N ARG A 211 -20.95 -7.60 25.48
CA ARG A 211 -19.58 -7.78 25.96
C ARG A 211 -19.56 -7.98 27.47
N ASP A 212 -18.70 -8.88 27.91
CA ASP A 212 -18.34 -9.11 29.30
C ASP A 212 -16.84 -8.83 29.46
N GLU A 213 -16.50 -7.85 30.29
CA GLU A 213 -15.12 -7.49 30.61
C GLU A 213 -14.78 -7.95 32.03
N SER A 214 -13.78 -8.81 32.13
CA SER A 214 -13.31 -9.37 33.40
C SER A 214 -11.79 -9.33 33.48
N GLU A 215 -11.21 -9.72 34.61
CA GLU A 215 -9.76 -9.90 34.77
C GLU A 215 -9.18 -10.95 33.79
N GLN A 216 -10.02 -11.89 33.32
CA GLN A 216 -9.63 -12.91 32.35
C GLN A 216 -9.63 -12.39 30.90
N GLY A 217 -10.02 -11.13 30.70
CA GLY A 217 -10.14 -10.48 29.40
C GLY A 217 -11.59 -10.29 28.95
N THR A 218 -11.72 -9.82 27.71
CA THR A 218 -13.00 -9.48 27.09
C THR A 218 -13.59 -10.68 26.35
N ALA A 219 -14.83 -11.02 26.66
CA ALA A 219 -15.61 -12.02 25.95
C ALA A 219 -16.91 -11.44 25.41
N PHE A 220 -17.49 -12.12 24.42
CA PHE A 220 -18.72 -11.73 23.78
C PHE A 220 -19.74 -12.88 23.84
N TYR A 221 -21.00 -12.48 23.95
CA TYR A 221 -22.18 -13.33 24.07
C TYR A 221 -23.27 -12.85 23.11
N GLU A 222 -24.22 -13.72 22.78
CA GLU A 222 -25.43 -13.30 22.08
C GLU A 222 -26.20 -12.30 22.95
N ASN A 223 -26.70 -11.21 22.36
CA ASN A 223 -27.42 -10.21 23.11
C ASN A 223 -28.82 -10.71 23.48
N MET A 224 -28.97 -11.19 24.72
CA MET A 224 -30.24 -11.66 25.27
C MET A 224 -30.95 -10.61 26.12
N PHE A 225 -30.41 -9.40 26.22
CA PHE A 225 -31.06 -8.32 26.96
C PHE A 225 -32.25 -7.81 26.14
N GLN A 226 -33.45 -7.87 26.71
CA GLN A 226 -34.59 -7.20 26.08
C GLN A 226 -34.33 -5.69 26.09
N PRO A 227 -34.76 -4.94 25.05
CA PRO A 227 -34.79 -3.49 25.09
C PRO A 227 -35.82 -3.06 26.14
N TYR A 228 -35.46 -3.13 27.41
CA TYR A 228 -36.27 -2.62 28.50
C TYR A 228 -36.29 -1.11 28.37
N VAL A 229 -37.47 -0.56 28.09
CA VAL A 229 -37.76 0.84 28.35
C VAL A 229 -37.50 1.05 29.83
N LEU A 230 -36.42 1.75 30.16
CA LEU A 230 -36.18 2.25 31.51
C LEU A 230 -37.30 3.24 31.81
N HIS A 231 -38.38 2.76 32.43
CA HIS A 231 -39.33 3.62 33.10
C HIS A 231 -38.58 4.25 34.27
N TYR A 232 -38.05 5.46 34.06
CA TYR A 232 -37.61 6.29 35.15
C TYR A 232 -38.78 6.44 36.12
N ILE A 233 -38.60 5.93 37.34
CA ILE A 233 -39.52 6.19 38.44
C ILE A 233 -39.30 7.67 38.79
N ASN A 234 -40.28 8.52 38.47
CA ASN A 234 -40.34 9.93 38.88
C ASN A 234 -40.52 10.04 40.39
#